data_AF-M4XHC5-F1
#
_entry.id   AF-M4XHC5-F1
#
_cell.length_a   1.000
_cell.length_b   1.000
_cell.length_c   1.000
_cell.angle_alpha   90.00
_cell.angle_beta   90.00
_cell.angle_gamma   90.00
#
_symmetry.space_group_name_H-M   'P 1'
#
loop_
_entity.id
_entity.type
_entity.pdbx_description
1 polymer ?
#
loop_
_entity_poly.entity_id
_entity_poly.type
_entity_poly.pdbx_seq_one_letter_code
_entity_poly.pdbx_strand_id
1 'polypeptide(L)'
;MFEDYLFHFIYGIYPYLAGSVFLLGSLMRYDHGQYTWKTGSSQMLSSKNMRLASNLFHIGILAIFFGHLVGLLTPHWVYAPFLSAGHKQIMAILFGGVAGVLCVIGGAMLLWRRLTNPRVRASSSVMDNLIIALLLLQACLGLITIFASLHHLDGGMMLLLANWAQAIVFFRGDAAGFVMDAPLIFKLHIFLGLTIILLFPFTRLVHVWSIPLGYFGRNYQIVRRRS
;
A
#
# COMPACT_ATOMS: atom_id res chain seq x y z
N MET A 1 20.01 9.25 22.95
CA MET A 1 20.56 10.02 21.81
C MET A 1 20.45 9.23 20.50
N PHE A 2 21.03 8.03 20.38
CA PHE A 2 20.94 7.24 19.14
C PHE A 2 19.52 6.76 18.79
N GLU A 3 18.78 6.24 19.77
CA GLU A 3 17.39 5.77 19.54
C GLU A 3 16.46 6.90 19.10
N ASP A 4 16.59 8.06 19.73
CA ASP A 4 15.84 9.28 19.40
C ASP A 4 16.18 9.77 17.97
N TYR A 5 17.46 9.76 17.60
CA TYR A 5 17.88 10.04 16.23
C TYR A 5 17.26 9.04 15.24
N LEU A 6 17.32 7.73 15.53
CA LEU A 6 16.78 6.69 14.66
C LEU A 6 15.26 6.85 14.48
N PHE A 7 14.55 7.21 15.55
CA PHE A 7 13.12 7.49 15.52
C PHE A 7 12.80 8.66 14.57
N HIS A 8 13.46 9.81 14.76
CA HIS A 8 13.28 10.97 13.88
C HIS A 8 13.70 10.70 12.44
N PHE A 9 14.75 9.89 12.24
CA PHE A 9 15.15 9.45 10.92
C PHE A 9 14.05 8.62 10.25
N ILE A 10 13.52 7.58 10.91
CA ILE A 10 12.53 6.67 10.32
C ILE A 10 11.18 7.36 10.08
N TYR A 11 10.70 8.19 11.00
CA TYR A 11 9.35 8.76 10.92
C TYR A 11 9.31 10.22 10.44
N GLY A 12 10.47 10.88 10.33
CA GLY A 12 10.60 12.24 9.80
C GLY A 12 11.30 12.28 8.44
N ILE A 13 12.45 11.63 8.27
CA ILE A 13 13.31 11.79 7.07
C ILE A 13 13.06 10.69 6.03
N TYR A 14 13.04 9.42 6.46
CA TYR A 14 12.87 8.25 5.60
C TYR A 14 11.62 8.31 4.70
N PRO A 15 10.46 8.89 5.09
CA PRO A 15 9.33 9.04 4.19
C PRO A 15 9.67 9.86 2.94
N TYR A 16 10.48 10.91 3.06
CA TYR A 16 10.91 11.73 1.92
C TYR A 16 11.90 10.99 1.02
N LEU A 17 12.79 10.19 1.60
CA LEU A 17 13.70 9.32 0.83
C LEU A 17 12.89 8.29 0.02
N ALA A 18 11.97 7.57 0.69
CA ALA A 18 11.10 6.59 0.06
C ALA A 18 10.24 7.23 -1.04
N GLY A 19 9.63 8.38 -0.77
CA GLY A 19 8.83 9.13 -1.75
C GLY A 19 9.64 9.62 -2.95
N SER A 20 10.86 10.13 -2.73
CA SER A 20 11.75 10.59 -3.80
C SER A 20 12.16 9.46 -4.72
N VAL A 21 12.59 8.32 -4.15
CA VAL A 21 12.94 7.12 -4.92
C VAL A 21 11.71 6.56 -5.64
N PHE A 22 10.56 6.53 -4.99
CA PHE A 22 9.30 6.10 -5.59
C PHE A 22 8.96 6.91 -6.85
N LEU A 23 8.96 8.24 -6.77
CA LEU A 23 8.60 9.12 -7.88
C LEU A 23 9.66 9.10 -8.99
N LEU A 24 10.92 9.40 -8.64
CA LEU A 24 12.00 9.49 -9.63
C LEU A 24 12.33 8.12 -10.23
N GLY A 25 12.36 7.07 -9.42
CA GLY A 25 12.57 5.71 -9.91
C GLY A 25 11.45 5.23 -10.83
N SER A 26 10.19 5.60 -10.53
CA SER A 26 9.06 5.30 -11.42
C SER A 26 9.18 6.04 -12.75
N LEU A 27 9.51 7.34 -12.72
CA LEU A 27 9.71 8.14 -13.91
C LEU A 27 10.85 7.60 -14.78
N MET A 28 12.02 7.36 -14.20
CA MET A 28 13.19 6.84 -14.92
C MET A 28 12.89 5.47 -15.55
N ARG A 29 12.19 4.58 -14.83
CA ARG A 29 11.80 3.28 -15.39
C ARG A 29 10.72 3.40 -16.45
N TYR A 30 9.85 4.39 -16.37
CA TYR A 30 8.89 4.69 -17.43
C TYR A 30 9.63 5.13 -18.69
N ASP A 31 10.49 6.14 -18.61
CA ASP A 31 11.16 6.71 -19.79
C ASP A 31 12.17 5.75 -20.43
N HIS A 32 12.93 5.02 -19.62
CA HIS A 32 14.02 4.16 -20.11
C HIS A 32 13.69 2.65 -20.12
N GLY A 33 12.57 2.24 -19.53
CA GLY A 33 12.30 0.85 -19.19
C GLY A 33 10.94 0.31 -19.63
N GLN A 34 10.32 0.88 -20.67
CA GLN A 34 8.98 0.50 -21.15
C GLN A 34 8.77 -1.01 -21.34
N TYR A 35 9.76 -1.75 -21.86
CA TYR A 35 9.63 -3.21 -22.03
C TYR A 35 9.49 -4.00 -20.70
N THR A 36 10.01 -3.42 -19.61
CA THR A 36 9.90 -3.98 -18.25
C THR A 36 8.65 -3.49 -17.52
N TRP A 37 7.89 -2.55 -18.10
CA TRP A 37 6.69 -1.96 -17.53
C TRP A 37 5.45 -2.84 -17.81
N LYS A 38 5.31 -3.92 -17.04
CA LYS A 38 4.25 -4.92 -17.24
C LYS A 38 3.79 -5.54 -15.94
N THR A 39 2.56 -6.07 -15.96
CA THR A 39 1.94 -6.75 -14.80
C THR A 39 2.64 -8.06 -14.42
N GLY A 40 3.35 -8.71 -15.36
CA GLY A 40 4.00 -10.00 -15.12
C GLY A 40 3.00 -11.12 -14.79
N SER A 41 1.95 -11.26 -15.60
CA SER A 41 0.93 -12.30 -15.41
C SER A 41 1.53 -13.71 -15.55
N SER A 42 1.17 -14.60 -14.62
CA SER A 42 1.55 -16.02 -14.65
C SER A 42 0.34 -16.94 -14.80
N GLN A 43 -0.84 -16.38 -15.13
CA GLN A 43 -2.09 -17.14 -15.20
C GLN A 43 -2.08 -18.20 -16.30
N MET A 44 -1.43 -17.91 -17.44
CA MET A 44 -1.28 -18.86 -18.55
C MET A 44 -0.52 -20.13 -18.13
N LEU A 45 0.50 -19.99 -17.27
CA LEU A 45 1.31 -21.12 -16.80
C LEU A 45 0.53 -22.05 -15.85
N SER A 46 -0.37 -21.46 -15.06
CA SER A 46 -1.28 -22.21 -14.19
C SER A 46 -2.49 -21.36 -13.80
N SER A 47 -3.68 -21.75 -14.25
CA SER A 47 -4.92 -21.03 -13.95
C SER A 47 -5.57 -21.45 -12.62
N LYS A 48 -5.13 -22.57 -12.02
CA LYS A 48 -5.69 -23.15 -10.80
C LYS A 48 -5.74 -22.10 -9.67
N ASN A 49 -6.94 -21.85 -9.15
CA ASN A 49 -7.26 -20.88 -8.09
C ASN A 49 -6.85 -19.42 -8.36
N MET A 50 -6.33 -19.09 -9.54
CA MET A 50 -5.81 -17.75 -9.84
C MET A 50 -6.92 -16.69 -9.81
N ARG A 51 -8.11 -16.99 -10.34
CA ARG A 51 -9.24 -16.04 -10.32
C ARG A 51 -9.65 -15.67 -8.90
N LEU A 52 -9.85 -16.67 -8.04
CA LEU A 52 -10.23 -16.46 -6.64
C LEU A 52 -9.13 -15.71 -5.88
N ALA A 53 -7.90 -16.23 -5.90
CA ALA A 53 -6.78 -15.64 -5.16
C ALA A 53 -6.47 -14.21 -5.63
N SER A 54 -6.45 -13.97 -6.94
CA SER A 54 -6.18 -12.65 -7.49
C SER A 54 -7.31 -11.66 -7.19
N ASN A 55 -8.57 -12.06 -7.28
CA ASN A 55 -9.69 -11.17 -6.99
C ASN A 55 -9.75 -10.81 -5.50
N LEU A 56 -9.61 -11.80 -4.60
CA LEU A 56 -9.56 -11.55 -3.16
C LEU A 56 -8.46 -10.55 -2.80
N PHE A 57 -7.25 -10.76 -3.35
CA PHE A 57 -6.13 -9.87 -3.12
C PHE A 57 -6.37 -8.46 -3.65
N HIS A 58 -6.80 -8.31 -4.92
CA HIS A 58 -6.92 -7.00 -5.54
C HIS A 58 -8.13 -6.20 -5.02
N ILE A 59 -9.27 -6.85 -4.78
CA ILE A 59 -10.43 -6.18 -4.17
C ILE A 59 -10.06 -5.70 -2.76
N GLY A 60 -9.43 -6.56 -1.96
CA GLY A 60 -8.96 -6.21 -0.63
C GLY A 60 -7.97 -5.04 -0.65
N ILE A 61 -6.88 -5.15 -1.42
CA ILE A 61 -5.84 -4.13 -1.43
C ILE A 61 -6.30 -2.79 -2.01
N LEU A 62 -7.20 -2.78 -3.01
CA LEU A 62 -7.78 -1.54 -3.55
C LEU A 62 -8.67 -0.85 -2.52
N ALA A 63 -9.53 -1.61 -1.81
CA ALA A 63 -10.35 -1.06 -0.74
C ALA A 63 -9.48 -0.50 0.41
N ILE A 64 -8.42 -1.21 0.79
CA ILE A 64 -7.44 -0.73 1.78
C ILE A 64 -6.75 0.55 1.29
N PHE A 65 -6.29 0.59 0.04
CA PHE A 65 -5.61 1.74 -0.54
C PHE A 65 -6.48 3.00 -0.49
N PHE A 66 -7.71 2.93 -1.00
CA PHE A 66 -8.62 4.08 -0.96
C PHE A 66 -9.07 4.42 0.45
N GLY A 67 -9.26 3.41 1.30
CA GLY A 67 -9.52 3.60 2.74
C GLY A 67 -8.40 4.38 3.44
N HIS A 68 -7.13 4.05 3.16
CA HIS A 68 -5.97 4.78 3.69
C HIS A 68 -5.87 6.18 3.09
N LEU A 69 -6.05 6.32 1.78
CA LEU A 69 -5.93 7.61 1.09
C LEU A 69 -6.94 8.62 1.65
N VAL A 70 -8.23 8.25 1.67
CA VAL A 70 -9.31 9.10 2.19
C VAL A 70 -9.21 9.20 3.72
N GLY A 71 -8.86 8.10 4.39
CA GLY A 71 -8.73 8.02 5.84
C GLY A 71 -7.66 8.96 6.40
N LEU A 72 -6.48 8.97 5.81
CA LEU A 72 -5.33 9.72 6.31
C LEU A 72 -5.25 11.14 5.73
N LEU A 73 -5.55 11.32 4.44
CA LEU A 73 -5.31 12.61 3.78
C LEU A 73 -6.49 13.57 3.79
N THR A 74 -7.71 13.11 4.09
CA THR A 74 -8.86 14.04 4.26
C THR A 74 -8.66 14.84 5.55
N PRO A 75 -8.49 16.17 5.49
CA PRO A 75 -8.28 17.00 6.67
C PRO A 75 -9.46 16.92 7.64
N HIS A 76 -9.18 17.03 8.94
CA HIS A 76 -10.20 16.85 9.98
C HIS A 76 -11.40 17.80 9.80
N TRP A 77 -11.13 19.07 9.49
CA TRP A 77 -12.16 20.10 9.30
C TRP A 77 -13.15 19.80 8.17
N VAL A 78 -12.77 18.99 7.17
CA VAL A 78 -13.64 18.64 6.03
C VAL A 78 -14.77 17.71 6.48
N TYR A 79 -14.47 16.75 7.37
CA TYR A 79 -15.42 15.71 7.76
C TYR A 79 -15.98 15.88 9.17
N ALA A 80 -15.33 16.67 10.04
CA ALA A 80 -15.76 16.90 11.42
C ALA A 80 -17.24 17.34 11.58
N PRO A 81 -17.84 18.13 10.67
CA PRO A 81 -19.26 18.48 10.76
C PRO A 81 -20.23 17.30 10.59
N PHE A 82 -19.78 16.22 9.95
CA PHE A 82 -20.63 15.08 9.56
C PHE A 82 -20.25 13.79 10.28
N LEU A 83 -18.98 13.65 10.69
CA LEU A 83 -18.40 12.40 11.16
C LEU A 83 -17.36 12.69 12.25
N SER A 84 -17.54 12.12 13.45
CA SER A 84 -16.50 12.21 14.48
C SER A 84 -15.28 11.34 14.12
N ALA A 85 -14.12 11.66 14.69
CA ALA A 85 -12.90 10.87 14.50
C ALA A 85 -13.09 9.40 14.93
N GLY A 86 -13.75 9.15 16.07
CA GLY A 86 -14.08 7.79 16.51
C GLY A 86 -14.95 7.02 15.52
N HIS A 87 -15.99 7.64 14.95
CA HIS A 87 -16.81 6.99 13.91
C HIS A 87 -15.99 6.64 12.66
N LYS A 88 -15.11 7.55 12.22
CA LYS A 88 -14.18 7.28 11.11
C LYS A 88 -13.25 6.10 11.41
N GLN A 89 -12.77 5.99 12.65
CA GLN A 89 -11.95 4.86 13.09
C GLN A 89 -12.75 3.55 13.08
N ILE A 90 -14.00 3.54 13.56
CA ILE A 90 -14.87 2.36 13.52
C ILE A 90 -15.10 1.91 12.08
N MET A 91 -15.35 2.84 11.16
CA MET A 91 -15.48 2.53 9.73
C MET A 91 -14.19 1.90 9.19
N ALA A 92 -13.03 2.43 9.56
CA ALA A 92 -11.74 1.85 9.19
C ALA A 92 -11.54 0.43 9.75
N ILE A 93 -11.94 0.18 11.00
CA ILE A 93 -11.87 -1.15 11.63
C ILE A 93 -12.77 -2.15 10.88
N LEU A 94 -14.02 -1.78 10.60
CA LEU A 94 -14.98 -2.70 9.98
C LEU A 94 -14.66 -2.94 8.50
N PHE A 95 -14.68 -1.89 7.69
CA PHE A 95 -14.48 -2.01 6.24
C PHE A 95 -13.03 -2.33 5.89
N GLY A 96 -12.07 -1.68 6.58
CA GLY A 96 -10.65 -1.96 6.43
C GLY A 96 -10.27 -3.35 6.95
N GLY A 97 -10.91 -3.82 8.04
CA GLY A 97 -10.72 -5.18 8.55
C GLY A 97 -11.19 -6.25 7.56
N VAL A 98 -12.41 -6.11 7.01
CA VAL A 98 -12.91 -7.03 5.97
C VAL A 98 -11.99 -7.02 4.74
N ALA A 99 -11.63 -5.84 4.23
CA ALA A 99 -10.73 -5.71 3.11
C ALA A 99 -9.33 -6.31 3.40
N GLY A 100 -8.83 -6.12 4.62
CA GLY A 100 -7.59 -6.70 5.14
C GLY A 100 -7.61 -8.21 5.12
N VAL A 101 -8.69 -8.84 5.61
CA VAL A 101 -8.86 -10.31 5.59
C VAL A 101 -8.87 -10.84 4.15
N LEU A 102 -9.62 -10.21 3.25
CA LEU A 102 -9.62 -10.59 1.83
C LEU A 102 -8.22 -10.48 1.21
N CYS A 103 -7.50 -9.40 1.52
CA CYS A 103 -6.15 -9.15 1.06
C CYS A 103 -5.16 -10.22 1.58
N VAL A 104 -5.23 -10.56 2.88
CA VAL A 104 -4.37 -11.59 3.49
C VAL A 104 -4.65 -12.96 2.90
N ILE A 105 -5.91 -13.38 2.78
CA ILE A 105 -6.27 -14.68 2.19
C ILE A 105 -5.81 -14.76 0.74
N GLY A 106 -6.14 -13.76 -0.08
CA GLY A 106 -5.72 -13.72 -1.48
C GLY A 106 -4.19 -13.69 -1.63
N GLY A 107 -3.51 -12.87 -0.82
CA GLY A 107 -2.05 -12.74 -0.81
C GLY A 107 -1.35 -14.03 -0.40
N ALA A 108 -1.84 -14.70 0.64
CA ALA A 108 -1.32 -16.00 1.09
C ALA A 108 -1.49 -17.07 0.02
N MET A 109 -2.67 -17.15 -0.63
CA MET A 109 -2.89 -18.07 -1.75
C MET A 109 -1.95 -17.80 -2.93
N LEU A 110 -1.72 -16.52 -3.27
CA LEU A 110 -0.83 -16.12 -4.36
C LEU A 110 0.64 -16.42 -4.04
N LEU A 111 1.09 -16.13 -2.81
CA LEU A 111 2.44 -16.43 -2.35
C LEU A 111 2.66 -17.95 -2.31
N TRP A 112 1.73 -18.71 -1.72
CA TRP A 112 1.77 -20.17 -1.71
C TRP A 112 1.90 -20.73 -3.12
N ARG A 113 1.05 -20.27 -4.05
CA ARG A 113 1.11 -20.66 -5.47
C ARG A 113 2.49 -20.37 -6.08
N ARG A 114 3.08 -19.21 -5.79
CA ARG A 114 4.37 -18.80 -6.36
C ARG A 114 5.53 -19.66 -5.86
N LEU A 115 5.47 -20.10 -4.60
CA LEU A 115 6.52 -20.92 -3.98
C LEU A 115 6.37 -22.43 -4.26
N THR A 116 5.15 -22.92 -4.47
CA THR A 116 4.88 -24.36 -4.55
C THR A 116 4.56 -24.85 -5.96
N ASN A 117 4.02 -24.01 -6.85
CA ASN A 117 3.70 -24.43 -8.21
C ASN A 117 4.97 -24.45 -9.08
N PRO A 118 5.40 -25.61 -9.64
CA PRO A 118 6.68 -25.71 -10.34
C PRO A 118 6.82 -24.75 -11.53
N ARG A 119 5.75 -24.57 -12.33
CA ARG A 119 5.76 -23.71 -13.51
C ARG A 119 5.87 -22.23 -13.13
N VAL A 120 5.12 -21.82 -12.12
CA VAL A 120 5.11 -20.42 -11.66
C VAL A 120 6.43 -20.10 -10.98
N ARG A 121 6.94 -20.99 -10.13
CA ARG A 121 8.21 -20.84 -9.43
C ARG A 121 9.37 -20.72 -10.40
N ALA A 122 9.44 -21.58 -11.41
CA ALA A 122 10.48 -21.54 -12.45
C ALA A 122 10.50 -20.22 -13.24
N SER A 123 9.35 -19.55 -13.37
CA SER A 123 9.22 -18.26 -14.05
C SER A 123 9.25 -17.02 -13.14
N SER A 124 9.34 -17.20 -11.81
CA SER A 124 9.25 -16.10 -10.85
C SER A 124 10.63 -15.54 -10.51
N SER A 125 10.74 -14.21 -10.43
CA SER A 125 11.94 -13.56 -9.91
C SER A 125 11.97 -13.55 -8.38
N VAL A 126 13.15 -13.32 -7.79
CA VAL A 126 13.29 -13.11 -6.35
C VAL A 126 12.42 -11.93 -5.89
N MET A 127 12.41 -10.84 -6.65
CA MET A 127 11.62 -9.65 -6.33
C MET A 127 10.10 -9.90 -6.40
N ASP A 128 9.63 -10.82 -7.26
CA ASP A 128 8.22 -11.21 -7.29
C ASP A 128 7.79 -11.92 -5.99
N ASN A 129 8.66 -12.78 -5.44
CA ASN A 129 8.42 -13.47 -4.17
C ASN A 129 8.51 -12.49 -2.99
N LEU A 130 9.54 -11.65 -2.98
CA LEU A 130 9.77 -10.68 -1.92
C LEU A 130 8.59 -9.71 -1.80
N ILE A 131 8.14 -9.10 -2.90
CA ILE A 131 7.14 -8.04 -2.82
C ILE A 131 5.78 -8.56 -2.36
N ILE A 132 5.36 -9.75 -2.79
CA ILE A 132 4.09 -10.34 -2.32
C ILE A 132 4.19 -10.79 -0.86
N ALA A 133 5.37 -11.26 -0.40
CA ALA A 133 5.59 -11.57 1.01
C ALA A 133 5.56 -10.31 1.88
N LEU A 134 6.19 -9.21 1.44
CA LEU A 134 6.15 -7.92 2.15
C LEU A 134 4.72 -7.35 2.21
N LEU A 135 3.95 -7.43 1.12
CA LEU A 135 2.55 -7.01 1.10
C LEU A 135 1.68 -7.86 2.03
N LEU A 136 1.91 -9.18 2.07
CA LEU A 136 1.21 -10.06 2.99
C LEU A 136 1.54 -9.71 4.44
N LEU A 137 2.83 -9.52 4.77
CA LEU A 137 3.27 -9.09 6.09
C LEU A 137 2.66 -7.74 6.47
N GLN A 138 2.66 -6.77 5.57
CA GLN A 138 2.05 -5.45 5.78
C GLN A 138 0.54 -5.55 6.06
N ALA A 139 -0.18 -6.37 5.30
CA ALA A 139 -1.61 -6.60 5.51
C ALA A 139 -1.87 -7.28 6.86
N CYS A 140 -1.05 -8.25 7.26
CA CYS A 140 -1.12 -8.87 8.59
C CYS A 140 -0.86 -7.86 9.71
N LEU A 141 0.20 -7.04 9.60
CA LEU A 141 0.47 -5.96 10.56
C LEU A 141 -0.73 -5.00 10.66
N GLY A 142 -1.31 -4.63 9.52
CA GLY A 142 -2.50 -3.79 9.49
C GLY A 142 -3.69 -4.40 10.24
N LEU A 143 -3.97 -5.69 10.04
CA LEU A 143 -5.00 -6.39 10.81
C LEU A 143 -4.68 -6.45 12.31
N ILE A 144 -3.41 -6.62 12.68
CA ILE A 144 -3.00 -6.64 14.09
C ILE A 144 -3.20 -5.27 14.75
N THR A 145 -3.02 -4.16 14.01
CA THR A 145 -3.29 -2.80 14.56
C THR A 145 -4.73 -2.63 15.02
N ILE A 146 -5.70 -3.38 14.46
CA ILE A 146 -7.10 -3.31 14.88
C ILE A 146 -7.24 -3.61 16.37
N PHE A 147 -6.51 -4.61 16.89
CA PHE A 147 -6.57 -4.93 18.33
C PHE A 147 -6.09 -3.76 19.19
N ALA A 148 -5.04 -3.05 18.78
CA ALA A 148 -4.59 -1.84 19.47
C ALA A 148 -5.63 -0.71 19.38
N SER A 149 -6.24 -0.51 18.21
CA SER A 149 -7.29 0.50 18.00
C SER A 149 -8.57 0.22 18.81
N LEU A 150 -8.91 -1.04 19.09
CA LEU A 150 -10.09 -1.39 19.90
C LEU A 150 -10.01 -0.87 21.34
N HIS A 151 -8.81 -0.62 21.87
CA HIS A 151 -8.63 -0.04 23.19
C HIS A 151 -8.84 1.50 23.22
N HIS A 152 -8.97 2.17 22.06
CA HIS A 152 -8.94 3.63 21.91
C HIS A 152 -9.96 4.10 20.85
N LEU A 153 -11.26 3.84 21.08
CA LEU A 153 -12.31 4.09 20.08
C LEU A 153 -12.71 5.56 19.91
N ASP A 154 -12.14 6.46 20.71
CA ASP A 154 -12.33 7.91 20.66
C ASP A 154 -11.75 8.56 19.38
N GLY A 155 -10.81 7.88 18.73
CA GLY A 155 -10.20 8.33 17.47
C GLY A 155 -8.94 9.19 17.65
N GLY A 156 -8.47 9.43 18.88
CA GLY A 156 -7.26 10.21 19.15
C GLY A 156 -6.01 9.66 18.45
N MET A 157 -5.78 8.35 18.56
CA MET A 157 -4.67 7.68 17.86
C MET A 157 -4.78 7.80 16.34
N MET A 158 -5.99 7.64 15.78
CA MET A 158 -6.21 7.82 14.35
C MET A 158 -5.90 9.26 13.89
N LEU A 159 -6.26 10.28 14.70
CA LEU A 159 -5.93 11.67 14.40
C LEU A 159 -4.42 11.93 14.41
N LEU A 160 -3.68 11.36 15.37
CA LEU A 160 -2.22 11.43 15.41
C LEU A 160 -1.59 10.84 14.14
N LEU A 161 -2.02 9.64 13.74
CA LEU A 161 -1.54 8.98 12.52
C LEU A 161 -1.91 9.77 11.24
N ALA A 162 -3.11 10.35 11.17
CA ALA A 162 -3.54 11.19 10.06
C ALA A 162 -2.72 12.49 10.00
N ASN A 163 -2.46 13.13 11.15
CA ASN A 163 -1.63 14.33 11.23
C ASN A 163 -0.18 14.05 10.82
N TRP A 164 0.40 12.92 11.23
CA TRP A 164 1.70 12.46 10.73
C TRP A 164 1.70 12.35 9.20
N ALA A 165 0.74 11.63 8.62
CA ALA A 165 0.67 11.43 7.17
C ALA A 165 0.51 12.75 6.42
N GLN A 166 -0.38 13.64 6.88
CA GLN A 166 -0.58 14.95 6.30
C GLN A 166 0.64 15.86 6.48
N ALA A 167 1.34 15.79 7.61
CA ALA A 167 2.58 16.55 7.81
C ALA A 167 3.66 16.16 6.80
N ILE A 168 3.86 14.85 6.58
CA ILE A 168 4.79 14.36 5.55
C ILE A 168 4.36 14.82 4.14
N VAL A 169 3.10 14.61 3.75
CA VAL A 169 2.63 14.90 2.39
C VAL A 169 2.64 16.41 2.08
N PHE A 170 2.31 17.25 3.07
CA PHE A 170 2.32 18.70 2.92
C PHE A 170 3.64 19.36 3.38
N PHE A 171 4.72 18.57 3.53
CA PHE A 171 6.06 19.06 3.87
C PHE A 171 6.10 19.97 5.12
N ARG A 172 5.30 19.62 6.14
CA ARG A 172 5.31 20.29 7.44
C ARG A 172 6.38 19.64 8.33
N GLY A 173 7.13 20.48 9.03
CA GLY A 173 8.15 20.03 9.98
C GLY A 173 7.57 19.22 11.15
N ASP A 174 8.45 18.52 11.85
CA ASP A 174 8.15 17.78 13.09
C ASP A 174 7.05 16.71 12.96
N ALA A 175 6.95 16.06 11.80
CA ALA A 175 5.99 14.98 11.60
C ALA A 175 6.20 13.83 12.60
N ALA A 176 7.45 13.49 12.93
CA ALA A 176 7.79 12.39 13.84
C ALA A 176 7.15 12.54 15.23
N GLY A 177 6.94 13.76 15.72
CA GLY A 177 6.29 14.03 17.00
C GLY A 177 4.88 13.41 17.10
N PHE A 178 4.13 13.36 15.99
CA PHE A 178 2.79 12.77 15.97
C PHE A 178 2.76 11.25 16.20
N VAL A 179 3.87 10.55 16.03
CA VAL A 179 3.96 9.08 16.20
C VAL A 179 4.81 8.69 17.41
N MET A 180 5.23 9.64 18.25
CA MET A 180 6.10 9.39 19.40
C MET A 180 5.47 8.38 20.37
N ASP A 181 4.21 8.61 20.76
CA ASP A 181 3.48 7.77 21.72
C ASP A 181 2.67 6.65 21.05
N ALA A 182 2.79 6.50 19.73
CA ALA A 182 2.07 5.45 19.02
C ALA A 182 2.59 4.06 19.44
N PRO A 183 1.70 3.07 19.67
CA PRO A 183 2.10 1.69 19.90
C PRO A 183 3.03 1.15 18.80
N LEU A 184 3.95 0.27 19.19
CA LEU A 184 4.98 -0.28 18.29
C LEU A 184 4.40 -0.88 17.00
N ILE A 185 3.20 -1.47 17.05
CA ILE A 185 2.58 -2.07 15.88
C ILE A 185 2.28 -1.05 14.77
N PHE A 186 1.87 0.18 15.10
CA PHE A 186 1.65 1.24 14.11
C PHE A 186 2.97 1.73 13.51
N LYS A 187 3.99 1.87 14.36
CA LYS A 187 5.37 2.22 13.96
C LYS A 187 5.93 1.22 12.94
N LEU A 188 5.81 -0.08 13.23
CA LEU A 188 6.21 -1.15 12.31
C LEU A 188 5.42 -1.14 11.00
N HIS A 189 4.10 -0.93 11.07
CA HIS A 189 3.23 -0.83 9.90
C HIS A 189 3.62 0.35 9.00
N ILE A 190 3.91 1.51 9.58
CA ILE A 190 4.38 2.69 8.84
C ILE A 190 5.73 2.40 8.17
N PHE A 191 6.70 1.91 8.93
CA PHE A 191 8.04 1.64 8.41
C PHE A 191 8.03 0.65 7.24
N LEU A 192 7.32 -0.48 7.38
CA LEU A 192 7.20 -1.48 6.33
C LEU A 192 6.41 -0.93 5.12
N GLY A 193 5.35 -0.15 5.36
CA GLY A 193 4.61 0.53 4.31
C GLY A 193 5.49 1.46 3.47
N LEU A 194 6.29 2.30 4.12
CA LEU A 194 7.27 3.18 3.44
C LEU A 194 8.34 2.38 2.70
N THR A 195 8.77 1.25 3.26
CA THR A 195 9.72 0.35 2.59
C THR A 195 9.14 -0.24 1.30
N ILE A 196 7.85 -0.59 1.29
CA ILE A 196 7.17 -1.05 0.07
C ILE A 196 7.12 0.06 -0.98
N ILE A 197 6.86 1.31 -0.57
CA ILE A 197 6.91 2.48 -1.47
C ILE A 197 8.32 2.69 -2.04
N LEU A 198 9.36 2.58 -1.22
CA LEU A 198 10.76 2.64 -1.65
C LEU A 198 11.09 1.57 -2.70
N LEU A 199 10.61 0.34 -2.51
CA LEU A 199 10.85 -0.79 -3.43
C LEU A 199 9.97 -0.77 -4.68
N PHE A 200 8.88 0.01 -4.68
CA PHE A 200 7.88 0.06 -5.73
C PHE A 200 8.45 0.16 -7.16
N PRO A 201 9.33 1.13 -7.49
CA PRO A 201 9.80 1.30 -8.88
C PRO A 201 10.68 0.16 -9.37
N PHE A 202 11.22 -0.67 -8.47
CA PHE A 202 12.11 -1.79 -8.79
C PHE A 202 11.39 -3.14 -8.84
N THR A 203 10.07 -3.15 -8.62
CA THR A 203 9.27 -4.38 -8.56
C THR A 203 8.18 -4.39 -9.64
N ARG A 204 7.37 -5.44 -9.66
CA ARG A 204 6.16 -5.50 -10.50
C ARG A 204 5.12 -4.44 -10.14
N LEU A 205 5.23 -3.73 -9.01
CA LEU A 205 4.22 -2.77 -8.54
C LEU A 205 3.99 -1.58 -9.48
N VAL A 206 4.93 -1.29 -10.39
CA VAL A 206 4.75 -0.30 -11.46
C VAL A 206 3.46 -0.47 -12.26
N HIS A 207 2.88 -1.67 -12.31
CA HIS A 207 1.59 -1.88 -12.96
C HIS A 207 0.43 -1.07 -12.36
N VAL A 208 0.53 -0.65 -11.08
CA VAL A 208 -0.50 0.16 -10.40
C VAL A 208 -0.64 1.54 -11.04
N TRP A 209 0.44 2.11 -11.60
CA TRP A 209 0.37 3.36 -12.38
C TRP A 209 -0.46 3.24 -13.66
N SER A 210 -0.66 2.02 -14.15
CA SER A 210 -1.31 1.74 -15.45
C SER A 210 -2.73 1.20 -15.31
N ILE A 211 -3.44 1.56 -14.24
CA ILE A 211 -4.89 1.29 -14.15
C ILE A 211 -5.55 1.90 -15.40
N PRO A 212 -6.27 1.09 -16.21
CA PRO A 212 -6.69 1.50 -17.55
C PRO A 212 -7.95 2.38 -17.54
N LEU A 213 -7.97 3.47 -16.76
CA LEU A 213 -9.14 4.36 -16.64
C LEU A 213 -9.54 4.99 -17.98
N GLY A 214 -8.56 5.30 -18.84
CA GLY A 214 -8.83 5.84 -20.18
C GLY A 214 -9.58 4.87 -21.11
N TYR A 215 -9.64 3.57 -20.79
CA TYR A 215 -10.36 2.58 -21.60
C TYR A 215 -11.87 2.85 -21.66
N PHE A 216 -12.46 3.39 -20.59
CA PHE A 216 -13.91 3.67 -20.54
C PHE A 216 -14.37 4.69 -21.58
N GLY A 217 -13.49 5.61 -22.00
CA GLY A 217 -13.79 6.61 -23.04
C GLY A 217 -13.13 6.31 -24.40
N ARG A 218 -12.46 5.17 -24.55
CA ARG A 218 -11.65 4.87 -25.74
C ARG A 218 -12.48 4.15 -26.81
N ASN A 219 -12.40 4.63 -28.05
CA ASN A 219 -12.95 3.90 -29.19
C ASN A 219 -12.33 2.50 -29.32
N TYR A 220 -13.12 1.55 -29.82
CA TYR A 220 -12.64 0.18 -30.07
C TYR A 220 -11.49 0.14 -31.06
N GLN A 221 -11.58 0.91 -32.14
CA GLN A 221 -10.55 0.99 -33.17
C GLN A 221 -9.60 2.16 -32.89
N ILE A 222 -8.30 1.87 -32.90
CA ILE A 222 -7.24 2.87 -32.76
C ILE A 222 -6.36 2.77 -34.00
N VAL A 223 -6.32 3.83 -34.79
CA VAL A 223 -5.45 3.94 -35.95
C VAL A 223 -4.41 5.02 -35.67
N ARG A 224 -3.13 4.67 -35.75
CA ARG A 224 -2.01 5.63 -35.59
C ARG A 224 -1.58 6.10 -36.97
N ARG A 225 -1.52 7.42 -37.18
CA ARG A 225 -0.96 8.01 -38.39
C ARG A 225 0.57 7.94 -38.35
N ARG A 226 1.22 7.96 -39.52
CA ARG A 226 2.67 8.18 -39.59
C ARG A 226 2.93 9.65 -39.21
N SER A 227 3.88 9.86 -38.29
CA SER A 227 4.49 11.15 -37.99
C SER A 227 5.54 11.49 -39.04
#